data_AF-A0A2H5UXK4-F1
#
_entry.id   AF-A0A2H5UXK4-F1
#
_cell.length_a   1.000
_cell.length_b   1.000
_cell.length_c   1.000
_cell.angle_alpha   90.00
_cell.angle_beta   90.00
_cell.angle_gamma   90.00
#
_symmetry.space_group_name_H-M   'P 1'
#
loop_
_entity.id
_entity.type
_entity.pdbx_description
1 polymer ?
#
loop_
_entity_poly.entity_id
_entity_poly.type
_entity_poly.pdbx_seq_one_letter_code
_entity_poly.pdbx_strand_id
1 'polypeptide(L)'
;MSLGEAEVSGELYRVIRCKWSLSILSHLAHEPMSFTQIARLLNISNKVLAEKLRRLSRLSLIQYNGAGLYSLSPEGYNLVETVEPLLHRGVEPMHLSEVLKCKWMAETLIMLLRGGMHPSEIRRSLAGLSWKVLSQRLGKLLRMGFVRREIIPSKPVRVRYSLTSTGRHTAYWLLTSVREGLDPAQTGMWGLLPKSRL
;
A
#
# COMPACT_ATOMS: atom_id res chain seq x y z
N MET A 1 20.92 6.54 11.51
CA MET A 1 20.39 6.24 10.18
C MET A 1 21.56 6.13 9.22
N SER A 2 21.92 4.90 8.86
CA SER A 2 22.99 4.67 7.87
C SER A 2 22.45 4.93 6.47
N LEU A 3 23.32 5.32 5.52
CA LEU A 3 22.94 5.52 4.11
C LEU A 3 22.25 4.28 3.49
N GLY A 4 22.49 3.07 4.03
CA GLY A 4 21.87 1.83 3.57
C GLY A 4 20.39 1.69 3.94
N GLU A 5 19.93 2.25 5.07
CA GLU A 5 18.53 2.12 5.50
C GLU A 5 17.56 2.93 4.62
N ALA A 6 18.02 4.08 4.12
CA ALA A 6 17.25 4.95 3.23
C ALA A 6 17.17 4.40 1.78
N GLU A 7 18.21 3.71 1.32
CA GLU A 7 18.27 3.09 0.00
C GLU A 7 17.38 1.83 -0.09
N VAL A 8 17.45 0.96 0.92
CA VAL A 8 16.55 -0.21 1.09
C VAL A 8 15.09 0.24 1.13
N SER A 9 14.84 1.35 1.81
CA SER A 9 13.56 2.03 1.91
C SER A 9 13.00 2.52 0.55
N GLY A 10 13.84 3.10 -0.31
CA GLY A 10 13.44 3.52 -1.65
C GLY A 10 13.08 2.35 -2.57
N GLU A 11 13.88 1.28 -2.55
CA GLU A 11 13.63 0.06 -3.33
C GLU A 11 12.36 -0.68 -2.87
N LEU A 12 12.11 -0.73 -1.56
CA LEU A 12 10.89 -1.26 -0.95
C LEU A 12 9.62 -0.64 -1.58
N TYR A 13 9.54 0.68 -1.64
CA TYR A 13 8.37 1.37 -2.20
C TYR A 13 8.24 1.21 -3.71
N ARG A 14 9.36 1.10 -4.46
CA ARG A 14 9.32 0.81 -5.91
C ARG A 14 8.70 -0.55 -6.20
N VAL A 15 8.91 -1.52 -5.32
CA VAL A 15 8.42 -2.90 -5.46
C VAL A 15 6.97 -3.02 -5.02
N ILE A 16 6.61 -2.53 -3.83
CA ILE A 16 5.25 -2.73 -3.29
C ILE A 16 4.21 -1.98 -4.14
N ARG A 17 4.59 -0.86 -4.78
CA ARG A 17 3.73 -0.15 -5.74
C ARG A 17 3.48 -0.93 -7.03
N CYS A 18 4.14 -2.03 -7.29
CA CYS A 18 3.88 -2.81 -8.50
C CYS A 18 2.71 -3.76 -8.28
N LYS A 19 1.71 -3.68 -9.17
CA LYS A 19 0.59 -4.64 -9.20
C LYS A 19 1.18 -6.06 -9.31
N TRP A 20 0.64 -6.99 -8.53
CA TRP A 20 1.06 -8.39 -8.41
C TRP A 20 2.39 -8.65 -7.70
N SER A 21 3.33 -7.71 -7.65
CA SER A 21 4.64 -7.94 -7.03
C SER A 21 4.52 -8.38 -5.58
N LEU A 22 3.75 -7.65 -4.76
CA LEU A 22 3.57 -8.05 -3.37
C LEU A 22 2.83 -9.38 -3.25
N SER A 23 1.80 -9.62 -4.07
CA SER A 23 1.11 -10.92 -4.08
C SER A 23 2.04 -12.07 -4.41
N ILE A 24 2.91 -11.94 -5.43
CA ILE A 24 3.90 -12.97 -5.77
C ILE A 24 4.84 -13.22 -4.59
N LEU A 25 5.40 -12.14 -4.02
CA LEU A 25 6.36 -12.25 -2.91
C LEU A 25 5.72 -12.89 -1.67
N SER A 26 4.50 -12.49 -1.30
CA SER A 26 3.77 -13.08 -0.18
C SER A 26 3.54 -14.58 -0.35
N HIS A 27 3.24 -15.06 -1.56
CA HIS A 27 3.06 -16.50 -1.79
C HIS A 27 4.40 -17.25 -1.76
N LEU A 28 5.45 -16.69 -2.38
CA LEU A 28 6.79 -17.29 -2.37
C LEU A 28 7.44 -17.29 -0.97
N ALA A 29 6.95 -16.47 -0.04
CA ALA A 29 7.39 -16.50 1.36
C ALA A 29 7.01 -17.81 2.07
N HIS A 30 5.92 -18.45 1.64
CA HIS A 30 5.45 -19.71 2.23
C HIS A 30 6.16 -20.92 1.64
N GLU A 31 6.32 -20.97 0.32
CA GLU A 31 6.99 -22.08 -0.36
C GLU A 31 7.55 -21.68 -1.74
N PRO A 32 8.60 -22.35 -2.25
CA PRO A 32 9.02 -22.20 -3.63
C PRO A 32 7.94 -22.67 -4.61
N MET A 33 7.68 -21.91 -5.67
CA MET A 33 6.62 -22.20 -6.64
C MET A 33 7.12 -22.17 -8.08
N SER A 34 6.55 -23.03 -8.92
CA SER A 34 6.73 -22.97 -10.38
C SER A 34 5.97 -21.83 -11.02
N PHE A 35 6.38 -21.45 -12.23
CA PHE A 35 5.68 -20.44 -13.04
C PHE A 35 4.17 -20.74 -13.18
N THR A 36 3.82 -21.99 -13.46
CA THR A 36 2.44 -22.44 -13.66
C THR A 36 1.61 -22.33 -12.38
N GLN A 37 2.19 -22.68 -11.23
CA GLN A 37 1.53 -22.53 -9.92
C GLN A 37 1.20 -21.06 -9.66
N ILE A 38 2.17 -20.15 -9.84
CA ILE A 38 1.98 -18.71 -9.60
C ILE A 38 0.91 -18.14 -10.56
N ALA A 39 0.97 -18.50 -11.84
CA ALA A 39 0.01 -18.01 -12.85
C ALA A 39 -1.43 -18.40 -12.50
N ARG A 40 -1.63 -19.67 -12.12
CA ARG A 40 -2.92 -20.23 -11.74
C ARG A 40 -3.44 -19.61 -10.44
N LEU A 41 -2.58 -19.49 -9.44
CA LEU A 41 -2.95 -18.99 -8.11
C LEU A 41 -3.41 -17.53 -8.17
N LEU A 42 -2.65 -16.68 -8.87
CA LEU A 42 -2.95 -15.25 -8.94
C LEU A 42 -3.93 -14.88 -10.06
N ASN A 43 -4.31 -15.85 -10.90
CA ASN A 43 -5.12 -15.65 -12.10
C ASN A 43 -4.55 -14.54 -13.00
N ILE A 44 -3.28 -14.66 -13.36
CA ILE A 44 -2.53 -13.68 -14.16
C ILE A 44 -2.05 -14.27 -15.47
N SER A 45 -2.12 -13.48 -16.56
CA SER A 45 -1.63 -13.91 -17.86
C SER A 45 -0.13 -14.21 -17.83
N ASN A 46 0.32 -15.22 -18.58
CA ASN A 46 1.73 -15.61 -18.67
C ASN A 46 2.65 -14.44 -19.05
N LYS A 47 2.21 -13.57 -19.98
CA LYS A 47 2.98 -12.39 -20.39
C LYS A 47 3.26 -11.46 -19.21
N VAL A 48 2.22 -11.16 -18.42
CA VAL A 48 2.34 -10.29 -17.23
C VAL A 48 3.18 -10.96 -16.16
N LEU A 49 2.97 -12.25 -15.89
CA LEU A 49 3.75 -12.98 -14.89
C LEU A 49 5.24 -12.99 -15.24
N ALA A 50 5.58 -13.31 -16.50
CA ALA A 50 6.97 -13.33 -16.97
C ALA A 50 7.65 -11.95 -16.80
N GLU A 51 6.93 -10.86 -17.11
CA GLU A 51 7.42 -9.50 -16.88
C GLU A 51 7.68 -9.24 -15.39
N LYS A 52 6.75 -9.63 -14.50
CA LYS A 52 6.88 -9.42 -13.06
C LYS A 52 8.00 -10.25 -12.43
N LEU A 53 8.10 -11.54 -12.76
CA LEU A 53 9.19 -12.39 -12.26
C LEU A 53 10.54 -11.86 -12.72
N ARG A 54 10.70 -11.51 -14.00
CA ARG A 54 11.94 -10.90 -14.50
C ARG A 54 12.31 -9.64 -13.73
N ARG A 55 11.33 -8.78 -13.46
CA ARG A 55 11.57 -7.55 -12.69
C ARG A 55 11.97 -7.85 -11.25
N LEU A 56 11.30 -8.78 -10.58
CA LEU A 56 11.61 -9.18 -9.20
C LEU A 56 13.00 -9.83 -9.10
N SER A 57 13.39 -10.65 -10.08
CA SER A 57 14.75 -11.21 -10.16
C SER A 57 15.81 -10.13 -10.35
N ARG A 58 15.54 -9.12 -11.20
CA ARG A 58 16.48 -7.99 -11.40
C ARG A 58 16.64 -7.12 -10.14
N LEU A 59 15.64 -7.10 -9.27
CA LEU A 59 15.69 -6.41 -7.98
C LEU A 59 16.25 -7.32 -6.87
N SER A 60 16.77 -8.49 -7.22
CA SER A 60 17.31 -9.48 -6.29
C SER A 60 16.34 -9.87 -5.18
N LEU A 61 15.02 -9.88 -5.44
CA LEU A 61 13.99 -10.25 -4.46
C LEU A 61 13.55 -11.71 -4.58
N ILE A 62 13.76 -12.30 -5.75
CA ILE A 62 13.46 -13.71 -6.01
C ILE A 62 14.62 -14.34 -6.75
N GLN A 63 14.77 -15.64 -6.55
CA GLN A 63 15.76 -16.47 -7.23
C GLN A 63 15.07 -17.62 -7.95
N TYR A 64 15.69 -18.08 -9.04
CA TYR A 64 15.23 -19.23 -9.83
C TYR A 64 16.29 -20.33 -9.73
N ASN A 65 15.89 -21.53 -9.32
CA ASN A 65 16.84 -22.60 -9.00
C ASN A 65 17.33 -23.40 -10.22
N GLY A 66 17.01 -22.98 -11.45
CA GLY A 66 17.34 -23.73 -12.68
C GLY A 66 16.38 -24.89 -12.97
N ALA A 67 15.77 -25.47 -11.94
CA ALA A 67 14.89 -26.64 -12.00
C ALA A 67 13.38 -26.32 -12.11
N GLY A 68 13.01 -25.07 -12.43
CA GLY A 68 11.61 -24.69 -12.65
C GLY A 68 10.94 -23.96 -11.49
N LEU A 69 11.63 -23.75 -10.36
CA LEU A 69 11.05 -23.13 -9.16
C LEU A 69 11.63 -21.75 -8.88
N TYR A 70 10.74 -20.84 -8.47
CA TYR A 70 11.06 -19.54 -7.93
C TYR A 70 10.96 -19.60 -6.40
N SER A 71 11.88 -18.95 -5.70
CA SER A 71 11.81 -18.72 -4.25
C SER A 71 12.16 -17.27 -3.93
N LEU A 72 11.89 -16.82 -2.71
CA LEU A 72 12.45 -15.56 -2.23
C LEU A 72 13.97 -15.68 -2.05
N SER A 73 14.65 -14.56 -2.26
CA SER A 73 16.00 -14.31 -1.74
C SER A 73 15.91 -13.75 -0.30
N PRO A 74 17.04 -13.59 0.42
CA PRO A 74 17.05 -12.90 1.71
C PRO A 74 16.44 -11.49 1.65
N GLU A 75 16.71 -10.72 0.59
CA GLU A 75 16.14 -9.38 0.39
C GLU A 75 14.62 -9.45 0.16
N GLY A 76 14.16 -10.50 -0.53
CA GLY A 76 12.74 -10.80 -0.69
C GLY A 76 12.04 -11.05 0.64
N TYR A 77 12.65 -11.84 1.52
CA TYR A 77 12.13 -12.11 2.87
C TYR A 77 12.07 -10.83 3.71
N ASN A 78 13.17 -10.07 3.77
CA ASN A 78 13.21 -8.79 4.48
C ASN A 78 12.08 -7.85 4.04
N LEU A 79 11.83 -7.77 2.71
CA LEU A 79 10.72 -6.98 2.19
C LEU A 79 9.37 -7.49 2.68
N VAL A 80 9.12 -8.80 2.61
CA VAL A 80 7.84 -9.36 3.06
C VAL A 80 7.65 -9.11 4.56
N GLU A 81 8.68 -9.29 5.38
CA GLU A 81 8.63 -9.03 6.83
C GLU A 81 8.20 -7.59 7.16
N THR A 82 8.61 -6.59 6.37
CA THR A 82 8.20 -5.18 6.62
C THR A 82 6.69 -4.94 6.48
N VAL A 83 5.98 -5.78 5.71
CA VAL A 83 4.55 -5.65 5.45
C VAL A 83 3.72 -6.80 6.02
N GLU A 84 4.35 -7.89 6.44
CA GLU A 84 3.73 -9.06 7.04
C GLU A 84 2.78 -8.71 8.20
N PRO A 85 3.10 -7.77 9.11
CA PRO A 85 2.16 -7.35 10.15
C PRO A 85 0.83 -6.81 9.60
N LEU A 86 0.81 -6.21 8.41
CA LEU A 86 -0.42 -5.76 7.75
C LEU A 86 -1.18 -6.93 7.12
N LEU A 87 -0.46 -7.85 6.48
CA LEU A 87 -1.06 -9.03 5.84
C LEU A 87 -1.77 -9.91 6.87
N HIS A 88 -1.14 -10.17 8.02
CA HIS A 88 -1.74 -10.89 9.15
C HIS A 88 -2.99 -10.21 9.73
N ARG A 89 -3.14 -8.90 9.51
CA ARG A 89 -4.33 -8.14 9.93
C ARG A 89 -5.43 -8.11 8.87
N GLY A 90 -5.31 -8.92 7.83
CA GLY A 90 -6.29 -9.03 6.75
C GLY A 90 -6.17 -7.94 5.69
N VAL A 91 -5.03 -7.26 5.60
CA VAL A 91 -4.77 -6.33 4.49
C VAL A 91 -4.33 -7.13 3.28
N GLU A 92 -5.18 -7.20 2.27
CA GLU A 92 -4.84 -7.86 1.01
C GLU A 92 -3.64 -7.18 0.32
N PRO A 93 -2.63 -7.94 -0.16
CA PRO A 93 -1.46 -7.39 -0.85
C PRO A 93 -1.81 -6.44 -2.00
N MET A 94 -2.87 -6.75 -2.75
CA MET A 94 -3.34 -5.93 -3.86
C MET A 94 -3.94 -4.61 -3.40
N HIS A 95 -4.66 -4.61 -2.28
CA HIS A 95 -5.23 -3.40 -1.69
C HIS A 95 -4.13 -2.49 -1.14
N LEU A 96 -3.12 -3.05 -0.47
CA LEU A 96 -1.95 -2.30 -0.02
C LEU A 96 -1.23 -1.64 -1.20
N SER A 97 -0.94 -2.41 -2.25
CA SER A 97 -0.30 -1.89 -3.46
C SER A 97 -1.08 -0.72 -4.08
N GLU A 98 -2.42 -0.82 -4.17
CA GLU A 98 -3.26 0.26 -4.70
C GLU A 98 -3.18 1.52 -3.84
N VAL A 99 -3.21 1.41 -2.51
CA VAL A 99 -3.04 2.54 -1.59
C VAL A 99 -1.70 3.23 -1.81
N LEU A 100 -0.60 2.47 -1.86
CA LEU A 100 0.75 3.03 -2.02
C LEU A 100 0.98 3.68 -3.39
N LYS A 101 0.29 3.22 -4.44
CA LYS A 101 0.35 3.85 -5.76
C LYS A 101 -0.35 5.21 -5.84
N CYS A 102 -1.20 5.54 -4.88
CA CYS A 102 -2.04 6.72 -4.95
C CYS A 102 -1.87 7.59 -3.70
N LYS A 103 -1.11 8.67 -3.86
CA LYS A 103 -0.92 9.74 -2.86
C LYS A 103 -2.20 10.05 -2.08
N TRP A 104 -3.29 10.36 -2.80
CA TRP A 104 -4.55 10.75 -2.17
C TRP A 104 -5.21 9.65 -1.34
N MET A 105 -5.03 8.37 -1.68
CA MET A 105 -5.54 7.29 -0.83
C MET A 105 -4.71 7.17 0.45
N ALA A 106 -3.37 7.17 0.33
CA ALA A 106 -2.48 7.13 1.49
C ALA A 106 -2.72 8.34 2.43
N GLU A 107 -2.77 9.55 1.89
CA GLU A 107 -3.03 10.76 2.68
C GLU A 107 -4.43 10.76 3.30
N THR A 108 -5.46 10.31 2.58
CA THR A 108 -6.80 10.18 3.18
C THR A 108 -6.79 9.24 4.38
N LEU A 109 -6.07 8.11 4.30
CA LEU A 109 -5.96 7.18 5.43
C LEU A 109 -5.23 7.80 6.62
N ILE A 110 -4.08 8.43 6.39
CA ILE A 110 -3.31 9.14 7.43
C ILE A 110 -4.17 10.24 8.07
N MET A 111 -4.92 10.99 7.25
CA MET A 111 -5.77 12.07 7.73
C MET A 111 -6.86 11.53 8.68
N LEU A 112 -7.55 10.46 8.28
CA LEU A 112 -8.62 9.85 9.07
C LEU A 112 -8.14 9.18 10.38
N LEU A 113 -6.83 9.11 10.66
CA LEU A 113 -6.32 8.77 12.00
C LEU A 113 -6.75 9.79 13.05
N ARG A 114 -7.01 11.05 12.67
CA ARG A 114 -7.47 12.10 13.61
C ARG A 114 -8.94 11.93 14.01
N GLY A 115 -9.65 10.96 13.44
CA GLY A 115 -11.05 10.69 13.72
C GLY A 115 -11.91 10.71 12.46
N GLY A 116 -13.20 10.42 12.64
CA GLY A 116 -14.15 10.37 11.53
C GLY A 116 -14.50 11.77 11.01
N MET A 117 -14.45 11.97 9.70
CA MET A 117 -14.59 13.29 9.07
C MET A 117 -15.63 13.36 7.96
N HIS A 118 -16.18 14.55 7.75
CA HIS A 118 -16.97 14.87 6.58
C HIS A 118 -16.08 14.99 5.32
N PRO A 119 -16.61 14.68 4.13
CA PRO A 119 -15.87 14.85 2.87
C PRO A 119 -15.30 16.25 2.65
N SER A 120 -15.99 17.29 3.10
CA SER A 120 -15.53 18.68 2.99
C SER A 120 -14.30 18.95 3.85
N GLU A 121 -14.21 18.34 5.03
CA GLU A 121 -13.07 18.43 5.95
C GLU A 121 -11.86 17.69 5.39
N ILE A 122 -12.09 16.48 4.86
CA ILE A 122 -11.05 15.70 4.18
C ILE A 122 -10.51 16.49 2.99
N ARG A 123 -11.38 17.01 2.11
CA ARG A 123 -10.96 17.79 0.95
C ARG A 123 -10.20 19.05 1.33
N ARG A 124 -10.66 19.78 2.35
CA ARG A 124 -9.99 21.00 2.82
C ARG A 124 -8.58 20.71 3.35
N SER A 125 -8.41 19.55 3.99
CA SER A 125 -7.12 19.10 4.53
C SER A 125 -6.16 18.63 3.43
N LEU A 126 -6.69 18.18 2.28
CA LEU A 126 -5.92 17.68 1.14
C LEU A 126 -5.92 18.72 0.00
N ALA A 127 -5.13 19.78 0.16
CA ALA A 127 -5.05 20.87 -0.82
C ALA A 127 -4.73 20.36 -2.24
N GLY A 128 -5.46 20.86 -3.24
CA GLY A 128 -5.33 20.41 -4.63
C GLY A 128 -6.17 19.18 -5.00
N LEU A 129 -6.79 18.50 -4.03
CA LEU A 129 -7.68 17.37 -4.31
C LEU A 129 -9.07 17.86 -4.76
N SER A 130 -9.46 17.52 -5.99
CA SER A 130 -10.81 17.82 -6.50
C SER A 130 -11.87 16.92 -5.84
N TRP A 131 -13.11 17.42 -5.78
CA TRP A 131 -14.26 16.65 -5.29
C TRP A 131 -14.46 15.31 -6.01
N LYS A 132 -14.32 15.33 -7.35
CA LYS A 132 -14.44 14.13 -8.18
C LYS A 132 -13.41 13.08 -7.79
N VAL A 133 -12.15 13.48 -7.63
CA VAL A 133 -11.08 12.54 -7.25
C VAL A 133 -11.27 12.06 -5.82
N LEU A 134 -11.63 12.93 -4.87
CA LEU A 134 -11.93 12.53 -3.49
C LEU A 134 -13.03 11.47 -3.45
N SER A 135 -14.15 11.70 -4.14
CA SER A 135 -15.26 10.73 -4.22
C SER A 135 -14.80 9.38 -4.77
N GLN A 136 -14.01 9.39 -5.84
CA GLN A 136 -13.42 8.17 -6.40
C GLN A 136 -12.49 7.44 -5.41
N ARG A 137 -11.66 8.17 -4.66
CA ARG A 137 -10.73 7.57 -3.68
C ARG A 137 -11.47 7.00 -2.48
N LEU A 138 -12.43 7.73 -1.91
CA LEU A 138 -13.28 7.23 -0.84
C LEU A 138 -14.07 5.99 -1.28
N GLY A 139 -14.61 5.99 -2.50
CA GLY A 139 -15.29 4.82 -3.06
C GLY A 139 -14.36 3.60 -3.19
N LYS A 140 -13.11 3.78 -3.61
CA LYS A 140 -12.11 2.70 -3.62
C LYS A 140 -11.78 2.21 -2.21
N LEU A 141 -11.49 3.13 -1.28
CA LEU A 141 -11.15 2.80 0.10
C LEU A 141 -12.29 2.08 0.84
N LEU A 142 -13.55 2.42 0.55
CA LEU A 142 -14.73 1.70 1.02
C LEU A 142 -14.75 0.26 0.50
N ARG A 143 -14.60 0.06 -0.82
CA ARG A 143 -14.62 -1.27 -1.45
C ARG A 143 -13.48 -2.16 -0.97
N MET A 144 -12.31 -1.58 -0.72
CA MET A 144 -11.15 -2.31 -0.18
C MET A 144 -11.24 -2.52 1.34
N GLY A 145 -12.29 -2.00 1.99
CA GLY A 145 -12.53 -2.20 3.42
C GLY A 145 -11.63 -1.39 4.35
N PHE A 146 -10.93 -0.36 3.89
CA PHE A 146 -10.09 0.50 4.74
C PHE A 146 -10.88 1.62 5.42
N VAL A 147 -11.97 2.04 4.80
CA VAL A 147 -12.81 3.13 5.31
C VAL A 147 -14.24 2.63 5.39
N ARG A 148 -15.00 3.12 6.37
CA ARG A 148 -16.45 2.97 6.46
C ARG A 148 -17.13 4.33 6.37
N ARG A 149 -18.36 4.32 5.85
CA ARG A 149 -19.22 5.50 5.71
C ARG A 149 -20.41 5.36 6.64
N GLU A 150 -20.58 6.34 7.51
CA GLU A 150 -21.71 6.48 8.41
C GLU A 150 -22.64 7.58 7.89
N ILE A 151 -23.94 7.32 7.85
CA ILE A 151 -24.95 8.34 7.55
C ILE A 151 -25.38 8.96 8.87
N ILE A 152 -25.29 10.28 8.98
CA ILE A 152 -25.67 11.04 10.17
C ILE A 152 -27.06 11.65 9.92
N PRO A 153 -28.11 11.16 10.63
CA PRO A 153 -29.46 11.71 10.52
C PRO A 153 -29.45 13.18 10.91
N SER A 154 -29.61 14.06 9.94
CA SER A 154 -29.63 15.51 10.12
C SER A 154 -30.36 16.17 8.95
N LYS A 155 -30.67 17.47 9.08
CA LYS A 155 -31.22 18.29 7.99
C LYS A 155 -30.21 19.39 7.65
N PRO A 156 -29.55 19.38 6.48
CA PRO A 156 -29.53 18.29 5.47
C PRO A 156 -28.79 17.04 5.97
N VAL A 157 -29.04 15.88 5.34
CA VAL A 157 -28.37 14.60 5.69
C VAL A 157 -26.86 14.73 5.51
N ARG A 158 -26.11 14.30 6.51
CA ARG A 158 -24.64 14.34 6.51
C ARG A 158 -24.04 12.95 6.50
N VAL A 159 -22.77 12.86 6.13
CA VAL A 159 -22.02 11.60 6.08
C VAL A 159 -20.67 11.76 6.73
N ARG A 160 -20.21 10.75 7.46
CA ARG A 160 -18.90 10.72 8.09
C ARG A 160 -18.12 9.50 7.61
N TYR A 161 -16.86 9.69 7.28
CA TYR A 161 -15.94 8.62 6.90
C TYR A 161 -14.98 8.38 8.05
N SER A 162 -14.77 7.12 8.42
CA SER A 162 -13.82 6.73 9.47
C SER A 162 -13.05 5.48 9.05
N LEU A 163 -11.87 5.28 9.63
CA LEU A 163 -11.08 4.09 9.38
C LEU A 163 -11.74 2.85 9.98
N THR A 164 -11.66 1.74 9.25
CA THR A 164 -11.88 0.39 9.78
C THR A 164 -10.65 -0.06 10.59
N SER A 165 -10.67 -1.29 11.13
CA SER A 165 -9.49 -1.88 11.78
C SER A 165 -8.31 -1.99 10.81
N THR A 166 -8.50 -2.59 9.63
CA THR A 166 -7.48 -2.68 8.57
C THR A 166 -7.00 -1.30 8.14
N GLY A 167 -7.94 -0.35 7.94
CA GLY A 167 -7.61 1.04 7.62
C GLY A 167 -6.72 1.73 8.65
N ARG A 168 -6.99 1.52 9.94
CA ARG A 168 -6.14 2.06 11.03
C ARG A 168 -4.74 1.49 10.98
N HIS A 169 -4.60 0.18 10.87
CA HIS A 169 -3.29 -0.47 10.81
C HIS A 169 -2.48 0.01 9.61
N THR A 170 -3.09 0.07 8.43
CA THR A 170 -2.44 0.60 7.23
C THR A 170 -2.06 2.06 7.39
N ALA A 171 -2.93 2.90 7.96
CA ALA A 171 -2.63 4.31 8.18
C ALA A 171 -1.48 4.53 9.17
N TYR A 172 -1.41 3.74 10.25
CA TYR A 172 -0.28 3.78 11.18
C TYR A 172 1.02 3.38 10.51
N TRP A 173 1.03 2.27 9.77
CA TRP A 173 2.20 1.81 9.04
C TRP A 173 2.68 2.86 8.02
N LEU A 174 1.76 3.49 7.29
CA LEU A 174 2.08 4.59 6.37
C LEU A 174 2.73 5.77 7.10
N LEU A 175 2.21 6.15 8.26
CA LEU A 175 2.72 7.28 9.04
C LEU A 175 4.12 6.98 9.60
N THR A 176 4.37 5.76 10.08
CA THR A 176 5.70 5.35 10.54
C THR A 176 6.69 5.30 9.40
N SER A 177 6.30 4.75 8.24
CA SER A 177 7.15 4.80 7.05
C SER A 177 7.51 6.25 6.69
N VAL A 178 6.54 7.16 6.55
CA VAL A 178 6.81 8.57 6.22
C VAL A 178 7.80 9.23 7.18
N ARG A 179 7.71 8.92 8.47
CA ARG A 179 8.64 9.42 9.50
C ARG A 179 10.06 8.90 9.34
N GLU A 180 10.21 7.67 8.86
CA GLU A 180 11.50 7.04 8.59
C GLU A 180 12.13 7.49 7.26
N GLY A 181 11.56 8.53 6.62
CA GLY A 181 12.06 9.08 5.36
C GLY A 181 11.50 8.38 4.12
N LEU A 182 10.56 7.46 4.30
CA LEU A 182 9.88 6.76 3.21
C LEU A 182 8.71 7.58 2.70
N ASP A 183 8.93 8.33 1.63
CA ASP A 183 7.86 9.05 0.93
C ASP A 183 7.10 8.10 -0.03
N PRO A 184 5.81 7.76 0.21
CA PRO A 184 4.99 6.95 -0.70
C PRO A 184 4.85 7.52 -2.12
N ALA A 185 5.13 8.81 -2.27
CA ALA A 185 4.91 9.61 -3.44
C ALA A 185 6.06 10.59 -3.70
N GLN A 186 7.31 10.10 -3.83
CA GLN A 186 8.48 10.89 -4.27
C GLN A 186 8.26 11.62 -5.62
N THR A 187 7.52 12.73 -5.58
CA THR A 187 7.38 13.77 -6.59
C THR A 187 6.92 15.00 -5.80
N GLY A 188 7.88 15.86 -5.46
CA GLY A 188 7.78 16.93 -4.48
C GLY A 188 6.42 17.59 -4.31
N MET A 189 5.81 17.42 -3.12
CA MET A 189 4.76 18.32 -2.61
C MET A 189 4.39 18.01 -1.13
N TRP A 190 5.34 17.62 -0.29
CA TRP A 190 5.11 17.39 1.16
C TRP A 190 5.34 18.64 2.01
N GLY A 191 4.94 19.80 1.50
CA GLY A 191 5.06 21.08 2.21
C GLY A 191 4.06 21.30 3.37
N LEU A 192 3.24 20.31 3.75
CA LEU A 192 2.09 20.56 4.65
C LEU A 192 1.83 19.49 5.72
N LEU A 193 2.84 18.70 6.12
CA LEU A 193 2.79 18.20 7.50
C LEU A 193 3.02 19.41 8.41
N PRO A 194 2.10 19.76 9.33
CA PRO A 194 2.37 20.85 10.27
C PRO A 194 3.64 20.51 11.05
N LYS A 195 4.68 21.32 10.86
CA LYS A 195 5.85 21.37 11.77
C LYS A 195 5.37 21.97 13.09
N SER A 196 4.81 21.15 13.97
CA SER A 196 4.58 21.37 15.42
C SER A 196 3.51 20.38 15.89
N ARG A 197 3.56 19.75 17.07
CA ARG A 197 4.44 19.74 18.24
C ARG A 197 4.21 18.36 18.88
N LEU A 198 5.27 17.61 19.16
CA LEU A 198 5.34 16.70 20.30
C LEU A 198 6.51 17.20 21.15
#